data_AF-W6MRK8-F1
#
_entry.id   AF-W6MRK8-F1
#
_cell.length_a   1.000
_cell.length_b   1.000
_cell.length_c   1.000
_cell.angle_alpha   90.00
_cell.angle_beta   90.00
_cell.angle_gamma   90.00
#
_symmetry.space_group_name_H-M   'P 1'
#
loop_
_entity.id
_entity.type
_entity.pdbx_description
1 polymer ?
#
loop_
_entity_poly.entity_id
_entity_poly.type
_entity_poly.pdbx_seq_one_letter_code
_entity_poly.pdbx_strand_id
1 'polypeptide(L)'
;MAFSGLSSQTLNYARICFLLSCAFFVLKDPTAVCRYSMLVLLAGSFKLPLVNLEPQDPRNGVISLFLLMLAVSDLVPLLESNVQYFESVVPTRVLILFTLAGFCYFSSSIYVANSLVFGYVFMEIWFSLMIFSSLRDEKFQRMKKLSEKIQTAEEEDDDEYQRIVHDVHERSEQSGL
;
A
#
# COMPACT_ATOMS: atom_id res chain seq x y z
N MET A 1 16.56 -3.98 -5.49
CA MET A 1 16.21 -5.33 -5.01
C MET A 1 14.69 -5.41 -5.06
N ALA A 2 14.14 -5.86 -6.19
CA ALA A 2 12.69 -5.93 -6.40
C ALA A 2 12.13 -7.09 -5.57
N PHE A 3 11.07 -6.84 -4.81
CA PHE A 3 10.32 -7.87 -4.09
C PHE A 3 9.44 -8.62 -5.12
N SER A 4 10.08 -9.37 -6.02
CA SER A 4 9.50 -9.94 -7.24
C SER A 4 8.51 -11.10 -7.03
N GLY A 5 7.88 -11.22 -5.85
CA GLY A 5 7.00 -12.33 -5.53
C GLY A 5 5.78 -12.02 -4.66
N LEU A 6 5.66 -10.80 -4.13
CA LEU A 6 4.51 -10.44 -3.29
C LEU A 6 3.63 -9.42 -4.01
N SER A 7 2.42 -9.87 -4.37
CA SER A 7 1.39 -8.97 -4.91
C SER A 7 1.02 -7.91 -3.88
N SER A 8 0.70 -6.71 -4.37
CA SER A 8 0.17 -5.61 -3.58
C SER A 8 -1.04 -6.03 -2.73
N GLN A 9 -1.87 -6.95 -3.23
CA GLN A 9 -3.02 -7.48 -2.51
C GLN A 9 -2.60 -8.28 -1.27
N THR A 10 -1.62 -9.18 -1.42
CA THR A 10 -1.10 -10.00 -0.30
C THR A 10 -0.51 -9.12 0.80
N LEU A 11 0.20 -8.06 0.42
CA LEU A 11 0.74 -7.09 1.38
C LEU A 11 -0.35 -6.30 2.11
N ASN A 12 -1.43 -5.92 1.41
CA ASN A 12 -2.59 -5.30 2.05
C ASN A 12 -3.29 -6.25 3.03
N TYR A 13 -3.47 -7.53 2.68
CA TYR A 13 -3.99 -8.53 3.61
C TYR A 13 -3.08 -8.70 4.83
N ALA A 14 -1.76 -8.76 4.64
CA ALA A 14 -0.81 -8.85 5.76
C ALA A 14 -0.91 -7.64 6.70
N ARG A 15 -1.04 -6.43 6.13
CA ARG A 15 -1.26 -5.20 6.91
C ARG A 15 -2.58 -5.24 7.69
N ILE A 16 -3.67 -5.68 7.07
CA ILE A 16 -4.99 -5.82 7.74
C ILE A 16 -4.88 -6.82 8.90
N CYS A 17 -4.27 -7.99 8.67
CA CYS A 17 -4.03 -8.99 9.70
C CYS A 17 -3.18 -8.44 10.85
N PHE A 18 -2.16 -7.62 10.55
CA PHE A 18 -1.36 -6.93 11.57
C PHE A 18 -2.23 -5.99 12.42
N LEU A 19 -3.03 -5.11 11.79
CA LEU A 19 -3.91 -4.19 12.50
C LEU A 19 -4.94 -4.92 13.38
N LEU A 20 -5.56 -5.99 12.86
CA LEU A 20 -6.49 -6.82 13.63
C LEU A 20 -5.80 -7.51 14.81
N SER A 21 -4.56 -7.97 14.61
CA SER A 21 -3.76 -8.56 15.69
C SER A 21 -3.46 -7.52 16.77
N CYS A 22 -3.04 -6.30 16.38
CA CYS A 22 -2.83 -5.20 17.32
C CYS A 22 -4.12 -4.84 18.08
N ALA A 23 -5.26 -4.71 17.40
CA ALA A 23 -6.55 -4.47 18.02
C ALA A 23 -6.88 -5.55 19.07
N PHE A 24 -6.65 -6.83 18.75
CA PHE A 24 -6.86 -7.94 19.67
C PHE A 24 -5.92 -7.89 20.88
N PHE A 25 -4.62 -7.67 20.66
CA PHE A 25 -3.65 -7.63 21.75
C PHE A 25 -3.84 -6.42 22.67
N VAL A 26 -4.25 -5.25 22.15
CA VAL A 26 -4.58 -4.09 22.98
C VAL A 26 -5.76 -4.38 23.91
N LEU A 27 -6.74 -5.19 23.50
CA LEU A 27 -7.85 -5.61 24.37
C LEU A 27 -7.45 -6.68 25.38
N LYS A 28 -6.61 -7.64 24.96
CA LYS A 28 -6.28 -8.81 25.77
C LYS A 28 -5.17 -8.54 26.78
N ASP A 29 -4.07 -7.93 26.34
CA ASP A 29 -2.92 -7.59 27.17
C ASP A 29 -2.22 -6.33 26.60
N PRO A 30 -2.71 -5.14 26.95
CA PRO A 30 -2.15 -3.88 26.45
C PRO A 30 -0.73 -3.63 26.98
N THR A 31 -0.37 -4.23 28.12
CA THR A 31 0.97 -4.12 28.70
C THR A 31 1.99 -4.84 27.82
N ALA A 32 1.63 -6.02 27.28
CA ALA A 32 2.49 -6.74 26.35
C ALA A 32 2.80 -5.94 25.07
N VAL A 33 1.82 -5.20 24.55
CA VAL A 33 2.01 -4.31 23.38
C VAL A 33 3.00 -3.19 23.70
N CYS A 34 2.84 -2.53 24.86
CA CYS A 34 3.70 -1.42 25.27
C CYS A 34 5.14 -1.85 25.60
N ARG A 35 5.33 -3.10 26.04
CA ARG A 35 6.64 -3.66 26.42
C ARG A 35 7.32 -4.45 25.31
N TYR A 36 6.74 -4.47 24.11
CA TYR A 36 7.33 -5.17 22.98
C TYR A 36 8.72 -4.60 22.67
N SER A 37 9.74 -5.48 22.57
CA SER A 37 11.15 -5.06 22.48
C SER A 37 11.42 -4.09 21.34
N MET A 38 10.78 -4.29 20.18
CA MET A 38 10.91 -3.38 19.04
C MET A 38 10.39 -1.98 19.37
N LEU A 39 9.25 -1.88 20.05
CA LEU A 39 8.63 -0.62 20.42
C LEU A 39 9.47 0.14 21.46
N VAL A 40 10.03 -0.59 22.44
CA VAL A 40 10.92 -0.03 23.46
C VAL A 40 12.24 0.47 22.84
N LEU A 41 12.86 -0.34 21.98
CA LEU A 41 14.10 0.03 21.27
C LEU A 41 13.89 1.23 20.37
N LEU A 42 12.79 1.26 19.62
CA LEU A 42 12.43 2.35 18.74
C LEU A 42 12.18 3.63 19.54
N ALA A 43 11.35 3.57 20.58
CA ALA A 43 11.09 4.71 21.45
C ALA A 43 12.36 5.24 22.13
N GLY A 44 13.23 4.34 22.60
CA GLY A 44 14.53 4.70 23.18
C GLY A 44 15.46 5.41 22.18
N SER A 45 15.45 4.97 20.92
CA SER A 45 16.25 5.59 19.85
C SER A 45 15.80 7.03 19.55
N PHE A 46 14.49 7.28 19.62
CA PHE A 46 13.90 8.61 19.41
C PHE A 46 13.70 9.42 20.70
N LYS A 47 14.15 8.90 21.85
CA LYS A 47 13.96 9.49 23.19
C LYS A 47 12.50 9.84 23.51
N LEU A 48 11.56 9.03 23.02
CA LEU A 48 10.14 9.21 23.24
C LEU A 48 9.69 8.62 24.58
N PRO A 49 8.69 9.23 25.24
CA PRO A 49 8.15 8.69 26.49
C PRO A 49 7.47 7.34 26.23
N LEU A 50 7.80 6.36 27.07
CA LEU A 50 7.16 5.06 27.06
C LEU A 50 5.76 5.17 27.66
N VAL A 51 4.74 4.89 26.85
CA VAL A 51 3.36 4.76 27.33
C VAL A 51 3.20 3.42 28.01
N ASN A 52 2.55 3.42 29.16
CA ASN A 52 2.08 2.19 29.80
C ASN A 52 0.56 2.22 29.82
N LEU A 53 -0.06 1.19 29.27
CA LEU A 53 -1.51 1.04 29.23
C LEU A 53 -1.95 0.09 30.35
N GLU A 54 -2.82 0.54 31.22
CA GLU A 54 -3.38 -0.31 32.28
C GLU A 54 -4.43 -1.26 31.70
N PRO A 55 -4.49 -2.54 32.10
CA PRO A 55 -5.42 -3.51 31.53
C PRO A 55 -6.91 -3.14 31.63
N GLN A 56 -7.30 -2.40 32.67
CA GLN A 56 -8.70 -2.02 32.93
C GLN A 56 -9.06 -0.62 32.41
N ASP A 57 -8.19 -0.01 31.61
CA ASP A 57 -8.39 1.33 31.08
C ASP A 57 -9.39 1.34 29.90
N PRO A 58 -10.51 2.09 29.98
CA PRO A 58 -11.46 2.22 28.87
C PRO A 58 -10.83 2.73 27.56
N ARG A 59 -9.70 3.45 27.64
CA ARG A 59 -8.98 3.96 26.45
C ARG A 59 -8.51 2.83 25.54
N ASN A 60 -8.21 1.65 26.07
CA ASN A 60 -7.79 0.49 25.29
C ASN A 60 -8.89 0.03 24.31
N GLY A 61 -10.15 0.09 24.75
CA GLY A 61 -11.31 -0.22 23.90
C GLY A 61 -11.44 0.74 22.72
N VAL A 62 -11.24 2.04 22.97
CA VAL A 62 -11.28 3.07 21.92
C VAL A 62 -10.15 2.88 20.91
N ILE A 63 -8.93 2.62 21.38
CA ILE A 63 -7.77 2.37 20.51
C ILE A 63 -7.99 1.12 19.66
N SER A 64 -8.47 0.03 20.26
CA SER A 64 -8.77 -1.21 19.54
C SER A 64 -9.85 -1.03 18.49
N LEU A 65 -10.94 -0.33 18.83
CA LEU A 65 -12.01 -0.01 17.88
C LEU A 65 -11.48 0.82 16.70
N PHE A 66 -10.62 1.80 16.97
CA PHE A 66 -10.02 2.63 15.93
C PHE A 66 -9.14 1.79 14.98
N LEU A 67 -8.28 0.92 15.51
CA LEU A 67 -7.47 0.00 14.71
C LEU A 67 -8.32 -0.96 13.87
N LEU A 68 -9.42 -1.45 14.44
CA LEU A 68 -10.37 -2.31 13.75
C LEU A 68 -11.08 -1.57 12.61
N MET A 69 -11.54 -0.34 12.83
CA MET A 69 -12.14 0.48 11.77
C MET A 69 -11.16 0.74 10.62
N LEU A 70 -9.88 1.01 10.94
CA LEU A 70 -8.85 1.18 9.91
C LEU A 70 -8.62 -0.11 9.10
N ALA A 71 -8.61 -1.26 9.77
CA ALA A 71 -8.48 -2.56 9.12
C ALA A 71 -9.67 -2.85 8.18
N VAL A 72 -10.90 -2.59 8.63
CA VAL A 72 -12.12 -2.81 7.86
C VAL A 72 -12.24 -1.83 6.69
N SER A 73 -11.82 -0.57 6.87
CA SER A 73 -11.85 0.46 5.82
C SER A 73 -11.05 0.07 4.58
N ASP A 74 -9.94 -0.66 4.75
CA ASP A 74 -9.13 -1.15 3.63
C ASP A 74 -9.57 -2.55 3.16
N LEU A 75 -10.32 -3.29 3.99
CA LEU A 75 -10.84 -4.61 3.62
C LEU A 75 -11.88 -4.52 2.51
N VAL A 76 -12.79 -3.54 2.56
CA VAL A 76 -13.86 -3.41 1.54
C VAL A 76 -13.29 -3.17 0.13
N PRO A 77 -12.42 -2.17 -0.11
CA PRO A 77 -11.82 -1.97 -1.43
C PRO A 77 -10.94 -3.14 -1.88
N LEU A 78 -10.38 -3.90 -0.94
CA LEU A 78 -9.56 -5.07 -1.24
C LEU A 78 -10.43 -6.25 -1.74
N LEU A 79 -11.60 -6.46 -1.15
CA LEU A 79 -12.57 -7.47 -1.61
C LEU A 79 -13.12 -7.14 -3.01
N GLU A 80 -13.28 -5.85 -3.32
CA GLU A 80 -13.66 -5.37 -4.65
C GLU A 80 -12.51 -5.38 -5.67
N SER A 81 -11.29 -5.75 -5.26
CA SER A 81 -10.08 -5.69 -6.10
C SER A 81 -9.85 -4.31 -6.75
N ASN A 82 -10.22 -3.23 -6.06
CA ASN A 82 -10.12 -1.87 -6.57
C ASN A 82 -8.68 -1.35 -6.47
N VAL A 83 -7.85 -1.67 -7.46
CA VAL A 83 -6.42 -1.28 -7.45
C VAL A 83 -6.23 0.24 -7.56
N GLN A 84 -7.13 0.95 -8.24
CA GLN A 84 -7.05 2.40 -8.41
C GLN A 84 -7.21 3.15 -7.08
N TYR A 85 -8.06 2.64 -6.17
CA TYR A 85 -8.17 3.16 -4.81
C TYR A 85 -6.82 3.11 -4.08
N PHE A 86 -6.17 1.95 -4.09
CA PHE A 86 -4.88 1.77 -3.40
C PHE A 86 -3.76 2.59 -4.04
N GLU A 87 -3.75 2.76 -5.36
CA GLU A 87 -2.78 3.63 -6.04
C GLU A 87 -2.83 5.10 -5.56
N SER A 88 -4.00 5.57 -5.14
CA SER A 88 -4.18 6.95 -4.66
C SER A 88 -4.00 7.06 -3.15
N VAL A 89 -4.58 6.12 -2.41
CA VAL A 89 -4.61 6.16 -0.94
C VAL A 89 -3.27 5.81 -0.32
N VAL A 90 -2.56 4.80 -0.84
CA VAL A 90 -1.28 4.35 -0.27
C VAL A 90 -0.21 5.45 -0.26
N PRO A 91 0.10 6.15 -1.38
CA PRO A 91 1.08 7.23 -1.34
C PRO A 91 0.63 8.40 -0.45
N THR A 92 -0.66 8.74 -0.46
CA THR A 92 -1.22 9.77 0.42
C THR A 92 -1.03 9.41 1.89
N ARG A 93 -1.29 8.14 2.25
CA ARG A 93 -1.08 7.60 3.60
C ARG A 93 0.38 7.70 4.01
N VAL A 94 1.32 7.33 3.13
CA VAL A 94 2.77 7.47 3.39
C VAL A 94 3.11 8.93 3.71
N LEU A 95 2.62 9.90 2.92
CA LEU A 95 2.89 11.33 3.15
C LEU A 95 2.35 11.81 4.51
N ILE A 96 1.12 11.44 4.85
CA ILE A 96 0.50 11.81 6.14
C ILE A 96 1.30 11.20 7.30
N LEU A 97 1.68 9.93 7.18
CA LEU A 97 2.44 9.24 8.23
C LEU A 97 3.86 9.77 8.38
N PHE A 98 4.55 10.13 7.30
CA PHE A 98 5.84 10.80 7.39
C PHE A 98 5.73 12.16 8.08
N THR A 99 4.67 12.91 7.78
CA THR A 99 4.39 14.18 8.45
C THR A 99 4.14 13.97 9.94
N LEU A 100 3.37 12.95 10.31
CA LEU A 100 3.11 12.59 11.70
C LEU A 100 4.37 12.09 12.42
N ALA A 101 5.21 11.28 11.77
CA ALA A 101 6.50 10.84 12.30
C ALA A 101 7.43 12.02 12.55
N GLY A 102 7.51 12.96 11.59
CA GLY A 102 8.25 14.21 11.76
C GLY A 102 7.69 15.06 12.89
N PHE A 103 6.37 15.14 13.02
CA PHE A 103 5.73 15.85 14.14
C PHE A 103 6.08 15.22 15.49
N CYS A 104 6.07 13.89 15.61
CA CYS A 104 6.50 13.19 16.82
C CYS A 104 7.98 13.46 17.16
N TYR A 105 8.81 13.73 16.16
CA TYR A 105 10.22 14.06 16.35
C TYR A 105 10.43 15.50 16.85
N PHE A 106 9.72 16.48 16.27
CA PHE A 106 9.88 17.90 16.62
C PHE A 106 9.04 18.33 17.83
N SER A 107 7.91 17.67 18.09
CA SER A 107 6.98 18.03 19.13
C SER A 107 7.33 17.39 20.46
N SER A 108 7.24 18.15 21.55
CA SER A 108 7.34 17.63 22.92
C SER A 108 5.98 17.27 23.53
N SER A 109 4.90 17.26 22.72
CA SER A 109 3.57 16.94 23.21
C SER A 109 3.42 15.45 23.50
N ILE A 110 3.31 15.08 24.77
CA ILE A 110 3.16 13.68 25.22
C ILE A 110 1.93 12.97 24.65
N TYR A 111 0.90 13.72 24.25
CA TYR A 111 -0.34 13.17 23.70
C TYR A 111 -0.14 12.56 22.30
N VAL A 112 0.79 13.10 21.51
CA VAL A 112 1.02 12.66 20.12
C VAL A 112 2.42 12.05 19.96
N ALA A 113 3.44 12.65 20.58
CA ALA A 113 4.82 12.19 20.56
C ALA A 113 5.06 11.18 21.69
N ASN A 114 4.60 9.94 21.48
CA ASN A 114 4.78 8.86 22.44
C ASN A 114 5.12 7.53 21.77
N SER A 115 5.60 6.56 22.56
CA SER A 115 6.09 5.28 22.05
C SER A 115 5.04 4.48 21.26
N LEU A 116 3.77 4.55 21.66
CA LEU A 116 2.68 3.79 21.05
C LEU A 116 2.31 4.37 19.68
N VAL A 117 2.08 5.68 19.61
CA VAL A 117 1.77 6.39 18.36
C VAL A 117 2.93 6.27 17.39
N PHE A 118 4.17 6.47 17.86
CA PHE A 118 5.34 6.37 17.00
C PHE A 118 5.59 4.94 16.50
N GLY A 119 5.40 3.93 17.37
CA GLY A 119 5.50 2.52 16.97
C GLY A 119 4.46 2.14 15.91
N TYR A 120 3.22 2.60 16.07
CA TYR A 120 2.17 2.44 15.06
C TYR A 120 2.54 3.11 13.74
N VAL A 121 2.95 4.38 13.77
CA VAL A 121 3.35 5.14 12.57
C VAL A 121 4.52 4.48 11.86
N PHE A 122 5.53 4.02 12.60
CA PHE A 122 6.69 3.35 12.03
C PHE A 122 6.29 2.06 11.29
N MET A 123 5.48 1.21 11.92
CA MET A 123 5.00 -0.02 11.30
C MET A 123 4.09 0.25 10.09
N GLU A 124 3.25 1.28 10.18
CA GLU A 124 2.40 1.69 9.06
C GLU A 124 3.19 2.24 7.88
N ILE A 125 4.24 3.03 8.12
CA ILE A 125 5.16 3.48 7.07
C ILE A 125 5.84 2.26 6.43
N TRP A 126 6.30 1.31 7.23
CA TRP A 126 6.94 0.10 6.72
C TRP A 126 6.03 -0.69 5.77
N PHE A 127 4.80 -1.01 6.20
CA PHE A 127 3.82 -1.68 5.34
C PHE A 127 3.46 -0.84 4.13
N SER A 128 3.20 0.45 4.31
CA SER A 128 2.79 1.34 3.22
C SER A 128 3.87 1.52 2.16
N LEU A 129 5.15 1.53 2.54
CA LEU A 129 6.27 1.56 1.59
C LEU A 129 6.39 0.25 0.81
N MET A 130 6.22 -0.90 1.47
CA MET A 130 6.19 -2.20 0.77
C MET A 130 5.03 -2.26 -0.24
N ILE A 131 3.82 -1.89 0.19
CA ILE A 131 2.63 -1.87 -0.67
C ILE A 131 2.85 -0.91 -1.84
N PHE A 132 3.37 0.30 -1.58
CA PHE A 132 3.67 1.29 -2.61
C PHE A 132 4.67 0.76 -3.64
N SER A 133 5.75 0.08 -3.20
CA SER A 133 6.72 -0.52 -4.11
C SER A 133 6.07 -1.58 -5.00
N SER A 134 5.30 -2.51 -4.44
CA SER A 134 4.61 -3.53 -5.22
C SER A 134 3.57 -2.94 -6.17
N LEU A 135 2.79 -1.95 -5.74
CA LEU A 135 1.81 -1.26 -6.61
C LEU A 135 2.49 -0.55 -7.77
N ARG A 136 3.63 0.11 -7.52
CA ARG A 136 4.39 0.80 -8.57
C ARG A 136 4.92 -0.20 -9.59
N ASP A 137 5.44 -1.34 -9.14
CA ASP A 137 5.97 -2.38 -10.02
C ASP A 137 4.83 -3.03 -10.84
N GLU A 138 3.69 -3.34 -10.23
CA GLU A 138 2.49 -3.84 -10.92
C GLU A 138 1.97 -2.83 -11.95
N LYS A 139 1.93 -1.53 -11.59
CA LYS A 139 1.53 -0.46 -12.50
C LYS A 139 2.47 -0.35 -13.69
N PHE A 140 3.78 -0.41 -13.46
CA PHE A 140 4.77 -0.37 -14.52
C PHE A 140 4.61 -1.55 -15.49
N GLN A 141 4.40 -2.76 -14.98
CA GLN A 141 4.14 -3.94 -15.80
C GLN A 141 2.85 -3.81 -16.62
N ARG A 142 1.77 -3.26 -16.06
CA ARG A 142 0.52 -3.02 -16.81
C ARG A 142 0.69 -2.00 -17.92
N MET A 143 1.40 -0.89 -17.66
CA MET A 143 1.67 0.11 -18.69
C MET A 143 2.51 -0.46 -19.83
N LYS A 144 3.54 -1.25 -19.52
CA LYS A 144 4.35 -1.93 -20.53
C LYS A 144 3.53 -2.87 -21.42
N LYS A 145 2.69 -3.72 -20.82
CA LYS A 145 1.78 -4.63 -21.57
C LYS A 145 0.78 -3.87 -22.44
N LEU A 146 0.31 -2.70 -22.00
CA LEU A 146 -0.60 -1.88 -22.80
C LEU A 146 0.12 -1.28 -24.01
N SER A 147 1.34 -0.76 -23.82
CA SER A 147 2.17 -0.26 -24.93
C SER A 147 2.52 -1.35 -25.94
N GLU A 148 2.88 -2.55 -25.48
CA GLU A 148 3.14 -3.71 -26.37
C GLU A 148 1.90 -4.06 -27.19
N LYS A 149 0.70 -4.08 -26.58
CA LYS A 149 -0.55 -4.35 -27.30
C LYS A 149 -0.90 -3.29 -28.34
N ILE A 150 -0.65 -2.01 -28.03
CA ILE A 150 -0.88 -0.91 -28.97
C ILE A 150 0.08 -1.05 -30.15
N GLN A 151 1.36 -1.32 -29.91
CA GLN A 151 2.34 -1.54 -30.97
C GLN A 151 1.98 -2.72 -31.87
N THR A 152 1.60 -3.87 -31.28
CA THR A 152 1.18 -5.03 -32.08
C THR A 152 -0.09 -4.74 -32.90
N ALA A 153 -1.05 -3.99 -32.37
CA ALA A 153 -2.23 -3.59 -33.12
C ALA A 153 -1.90 -2.64 -34.28
N GLU A 154 -0.98 -1.69 -34.07
CA GLU A 154 -0.49 -0.79 -35.12
C GLU A 154 0.27 -1.58 -36.23
N GLU A 155 1.10 -2.56 -35.85
CA GLU A 155 1.80 -3.44 -36.80
C GLU A 155 0.83 -4.32 -37.61
N GLU A 156 -0.22 -4.87 -36.98
CA GLU A 156 -1.26 -5.66 -37.66
C GLU A 156 -2.07 -4.83 -38.65
N ASP A 157 -2.44 -3.59 -38.28
CA ASP A 157 -3.15 -2.67 -39.16
C ASP A 157 -2.29 -2.31 -40.38
N ASP A 158 -1.01 -1.95 -40.17
CA ASP A 158 -0.08 -1.62 -41.25
C ASP A 158 0.11 -2.79 -42.23
N ASP A 159 0.25 -4.02 -41.73
CA ASP A 159 0.34 -5.23 -42.54
C ASP A 159 -0.93 -5.47 -43.37
N GLU A 160 -2.12 -5.19 -42.82
CA GLU A 160 -3.40 -5.30 -43.53
C GLU A 160 -3.51 -4.26 -44.65
N TYR A 161 -3.13 -3.00 -44.39
CA TYR A 161 -3.08 -1.96 -45.41
C TYR A 161 -2.14 -2.32 -46.56
N GLN A 162 -0.94 -2.85 -46.26
CA GLN A 162 0.01 -3.28 -47.29
C GLN A 162 -0.56 -4.40 -48.16
N ARG A 163 -1.29 -5.37 -47.58
CA ARG A 163 -1.96 -6.42 -48.36
C ARG A 163 -3.04 -5.87 -49.28
N ILE A 164 -3.89 -4.97 -48.80
CA ILE A 164 -4.95 -4.37 -49.63
C ILE A 164 -4.34 -3.58 -50.81
N VAL A 165 -3.30 -2.80 -50.56
CA VAL A 165 -2.60 -2.06 -51.62
C VAL A 165 -1.97 -2.99 -52.64
N HIS A 166 -1.33 -4.08 -52.18
CA HIS A 166 -0.76 -5.10 -53.05
C HIS A 166 -1.82 -5.78 -53.92
N ASP A 167 -2.94 -6.20 -53.33
CA ASP A 167 -4.05 -6.85 -54.06
C ASP A 167 -4.72 -5.91 -55.07
N VAL A 168 -4.85 -4.62 -54.74
CA VAL A 168 -5.36 -3.59 -55.67
C VAL A 168 -4.40 -3.37 -56.82
N HIS A 169 -3.09 -3.37 -56.56
CA HIS A 169 -2.08 -3.23 -57.60
C HIS A 169 -2.12 -4.42 -58.57
N GLU A 170 -2.13 -5.66 -58.07
CA GLU A 170 -2.23 -6.87 -58.92
C GLU A 170 -3.53 -6.88 -59.75
N ARG A 171 -4.67 -6.48 -59.17
CA ARG A 171 -5.94 -6.40 -59.92
C ARG A 171 -5.92 -5.30 -60.98
N SER A 172 -5.21 -4.20 -60.76
CA SER A 172 -5.07 -3.13 -61.74
C SER A 172 -4.23 -3.56 -62.94
N GLU A 173 -3.22 -4.42 -62.73
CA GLU A 173 -2.43 -5.02 -63.81
C GLU A 173 -3.21 -6.09 -64.59
N GLN A 174 -4.10 -6.84 -63.94
CA GLN A 174 -4.92 -7.86 -64.61
C GLN A 174 -6.16 -7.31 -65.34
N SER A 175 -6.66 -6.13 -64.96
CA SER A 175 -7.83 -5.50 -65.61
C SER A 175 -7.45 -4.46 -66.67
N GLY A 176 -6.15 -4.22 -66.87
CA GLY A 176 -5.62 -3.49 -68.02
C GLY A 176 -5.58 -4.39 -69.27
N LEU A 177 -6.34 -3.99 -70.29
CA LEU A 177 -6.19 -4.40 -71.69
C LEU A 177 -4.73 -4.39 -72.16
#